data_AF-A0A2T3GT62-F1
#
_entry.id   AF-A0A2T3GT62-F1
#
_cell.length_a   1.000
_cell.length_b   1.000
_cell.length_c   1.000
_cell.angle_alpha   90.00
_cell.angle_beta   90.00
_cell.angle_gamma   90.00
#
_symmetry.space_group_name_H-M   'P 1'
#
loop_
_entity.id
_entity.type
_entity.pdbx_description
1 polymer ?
#
loop_
_entity_poly.entity_id
_entity_poly.type
_entity_poly.pdbx_seq_one_letter_code
_entity_poly.pdbx_strand_id
1 'polypeptide(L)' 'MTMIRKLGILLMAAGMGLSGLEAGERLSVPGIHGFVSTAEARVGRPLTPVSVAGVARRTSRRCAAGVYAC' A
#
# COMPACT_ATOMS: atom_id res chain seq x y z
N MET A 1 -26.75 14.73 -32.55
CA MET A 1 -26.22 14.38 -31.20
C MET A 1 -26.03 15.68 -30.44
N THR A 2 -26.93 16.05 -29.53
CA THR A 2 -26.80 17.28 -28.73
C THR A 2 -25.52 17.22 -27.90
N MET A 3 -24.89 18.38 -27.67
CA MET A 3 -23.63 18.48 -26.93
C MET A 3 -23.74 17.85 -25.53
N ILE A 4 -24.92 17.95 -24.90
CA ILE A 4 -25.25 17.31 -23.61
C ILE A 4 -25.18 15.77 -23.69
N ARG A 5 -25.65 15.18 -24.80
CA ARG A 5 -25.66 13.72 -24.98
C ARG A 5 -24.25 13.20 -25.23
N LYS A 6 -23.42 13.97 -25.94
CA LYS A 6 -22.00 13.65 -26.13
C LYS A 6 -21.24 13.69 -24.80
N LEU A 7 -21.50 14.72 -23.97
CA LEU A 7 -20.87 14.85 -22.65
C LEU A 7 -21.22 13.68 -21.72
N GLY A 8 -22.51 13.28 -21.68
CA GLY A 8 -22.95 12.13 -20.88
C GLY A 8 -22.30 10.81 -21.28
N ILE A 9 -22.17 10.57 -22.60
CA ILE A 9 -21.48 9.36 -23.12
C ILE A 9 -20.01 9.36 -22.73
N LEU A 10 -19.35 10.52 -22.79
CA LEU A 10 -17.93 10.66 -22.46
C LEU A 10 -17.66 10.40 -20.97
N LEU A 11 -18.53 10.88 -20.09
CA LEU A 11 -18.46 10.62 -18.65
C LEU A 11 -18.68 9.14 -18.31
N MET A 12 -19.65 8.49 -18.97
CA MET A 12 -19.89 7.05 -18.78
C MET A 12 -18.69 6.21 -19.25
N ALA A 13 -18.10 6.54 -20.40
CA ALA A 13 -16.91 5.85 -20.89
C ALA A 13 -15.71 6.02 -19.94
N ALA A 14 -15.51 7.23 -19.40
CA ALA A 14 -14.47 7.50 -18.42
C ALA A 14 -14.68 6.71 -17.11
N GLY A 15 -15.91 6.69 -16.58
CA GLY A 15 -16.23 5.93 -15.37
C GLY A 15 -16.07 4.41 -15.54
N MET A 16 -16.46 3.88 -16.71
CA MET A 16 -16.29 2.46 -17.03
C MET A 16 -14.79 2.10 -17.14
N GLY A 17 -13.98 2.97 -17.74
CA GLY A 17 -12.53 2.78 -17.80
C GLY A 17 -11.90 2.74 -16.41
N LEU A 18 -12.22 3.71 -15.56
CA LEU A 18 -11.66 3.82 -14.22
C LEU A 18 -12.00 2.62 -13.32
N SER A 19 -13.25 2.14 -13.40
CA SER A 19 -13.70 0.95 -12.67
C SER A 19 -13.08 -0.35 -13.18
N GLY A 20 -12.80 -0.44 -14.48
CA GLY A 20 -12.07 -1.58 -15.07
C GLY A 20 -10.64 -1.73 -14.55
N LEU A 21 -9.91 -0.62 -14.37
CA LEU A 21 -8.56 -0.63 -13.80
C LEU A 21 -8.53 -1.15 -12.36
N GLU A 22 -9.44 -0.66 -11.51
CA GLU A 22 -9.53 -1.11 -10.11
C GLU A 22 -9.96 -2.58 -9.98
N ALA A 23 -10.86 -3.05 -10.85
CA ALA A 23 -11.24 -4.45 -10.91
C ALA A 23 -10.08 -5.34 -11.37
N GLY A 24 -9.30 -4.90 -12.37
CA GLY A 24 -8.13 -5.63 -12.87
C GLY A 24 -7.03 -5.78 -11.82
N GLU A 25 -6.78 -4.72 -11.03
CA GLU A 25 -5.85 -4.78 -9.90
C GLU A 25 -6.30 -5.78 -8.83
N ARG A 26 -7.60 -5.79 -8.47
CA ARG A 26 -8.15 -6.77 -7.51
C ARG A 26 -8.04 -8.21 -7.98
N LEU A 27 -8.11 -8.46 -9.28
CA LEU A 27 -7.89 -9.78 -9.87
C LEU A 27 -6.40 -10.11 -10.09
N SER A 28 -5.47 -9.24 -9.70
CA SER A 28 -4.02 -9.39 -9.91
C SER A 28 -3.66 -9.69 -11.36
N VAL A 29 -4.34 -9.04 -12.31
CA VAL A 29 -4.01 -9.19 -13.74
C VAL A 29 -2.66 -8.53 -14.03
N PRO A 30 -1.66 -9.27 -14.54
CA PRO A 30 -0.33 -8.72 -14.76
C PRO A 30 -0.36 -7.54 -15.75
N GLY A 31 0.20 -6.40 -15.34
CA GLY A 31 0.28 -5.17 -16.13
C GLY A 31 -0.89 -4.20 -15.96
N ILE A 32 -1.92 -4.57 -15.19
CA ILE A 32 -2.95 -3.63 -14.73
C ILE A 32 -2.58 -3.22 -13.32
N HIS A 33 -2.43 -1.92 -13.07
CA HIS A 33 -2.13 -1.37 -11.76
C HIS A 33 -3.28 -0.46 -11.33
N GLY A 34 -3.60 -0.49 -10.05
CA GLY A 34 -4.61 0.38 -9.47
C GLY A 34 -4.23 1.85 -9.61
N PHE A 35 -5.20 2.74 -9.48
CA PHE A 35 -4.93 4.18 -9.55
C PHE A 35 -4.10 4.68 -8.35
N VAL A 36 -4.06 3.88 -7.28
CA VAL A 36 -3.36 4.14 -6.03
C VAL A 36 -2.22 3.14 -5.86
N SER A 37 -1.05 3.62 -5.41
CA SER A 37 0.10 2.77 -5.10
C SER A 37 -0.20 1.81 -3.94
N THR A 38 0.24 0.56 -4.06
CA THR A 38 0.11 -0.44 -3.00
C THR A 38 1.01 -0.10 -1.81
N ALA A 39 0.40 0.12 -0.65
CA ALA A 39 1.12 0.34 0.60
C ALA A 39 1.36 -1.00 1.32
N GLU A 40 2.48 -1.67 1.02
CA GLU A 40 2.87 -2.88 1.75
C GLU A 40 3.48 -2.56 3.12
N ALA A 41 2.92 -3.14 4.18
CA ALA A 41 3.55 -3.13 5.51
C ALA A 41 4.71 -4.14 5.54
N ARG A 42 5.94 -3.68 5.28
CA ARG A 42 7.14 -4.54 5.36
C ARG A 42 7.54 -4.84 6.81
N VAL A 43 7.29 -6.08 7.23
CA VAL A 43 7.76 -6.63 8.51
C VAL A 43 9.27 -6.90 8.44
N GLY A 44 9.99 -6.60 9.53
CA GLY A 44 11.41 -6.98 9.68
C GLY A 44 12.45 -5.97 9.19
N ARG A 45 12.07 -4.89 8.49
CA ARG A 45 12.99 -3.79 8.20
C ARG A 45 13.49 -3.13 9.50
N PRO A 46 14.73 -2.60 9.55
CA PRO A 46 15.19 -1.84 10.70
C PRO A 46 14.17 -0.76 11.05
N LEU A 47 13.72 -0.72 12.31
CA LEU A 47 12.69 0.20 12.84
C LEU A 47 11.22 -0.11 12.47
N THR A 48 10.90 -1.23 11.82
CA THR A 48 9.49 -1.68 11.69
C THR A 48 9.10 -2.65 12.83
N PRO A 49 7.80 -2.84 13.11
CA PRO A 49 7.35 -3.84 14.08
C PRO A 49 7.97 -5.21 13.77
N VAL A 50 8.35 -5.96 14.81
CA VAL A 50 8.97 -7.30 14.70
C VAL A 50 10.38 -7.29 14.07
N SER A 51 11.06 -6.15 14.00
CA SER A 51 12.47 -6.12 13.59
C SER A 51 13.42 -6.71 14.64
N VAL A 52 14.06 -7.84 14.34
CA VAL A 52 15.06 -8.49 15.21
C VAL A 52 16.22 -7.55 15.55
N ALA A 53 16.71 -6.78 14.57
CA ALA A 53 17.74 -5.76 14.79
C ALA A 53 17.28 -4.65 15.75
N GLY A 54 15.99 -4.28 15.70
CA GLY A 54 15.38 -3.34 16.63
C GLY A 54 15.27 -3.90 18.05
N VAL A 55 14.90 -5.19 18.18
CA VAL A 55 14.87 -5.89 19.46
C VAL A 55 16.26 -5.92 20.10
N ALA A 56 17.29 -6.34 19.36
CA ALA A 56 18.67 -6.39 19.85
C ALA A 56 19.16 -5.03 20.37
N ARG A 57 18.89 -3.93 19.66
CA ARG A 57 19.25 -2.58 20.14
C ARG A 57 18.51 -2.21 21.43
N ARG A 58 17.22 -2.55 21.55
CA ARG A 58 16.44 -2.26 22.76
C ARG A 58 16.89 -3.09 23.95
N THR A 59 17.21 -4.37 23.75
CA THR A 59 17.74 -5.23 24.81
C THR A 59 19.09 -4.72 25.28
N SER A 60 20.05 -4.45 24.39
CA SER A 60 21.36 -3.90 24.78
C SER A 60 21.26 -2.59 25.55
N ARG A 61 20.37 -1.68 25.13
CA ARG A 61 20.14 -0.42 25.87
C ARG A 61 19.54 -0.64 27.26
N ARG A 62 18.61 -1.59 27.40
CA ARG A 62 18.01 -1.93 28.70
C ARG A 62 19.01 -2.63 29.63
N CYS A 63 19.90 -3.47 29.08
CA CYS A 63 21.03 -4.03 29.82
C CYS A 63 21.96 -2.92 30.33
N ALA A 64 22.37 -1.99 29.45
CA ALA A 64 23.23 -0.88 29.82
C ALA A 64 22.58 0.06 30.87
N ALA A 65 21.25 0.18 30.85
CA ALA A 65 20.49 0.94 31.85
C ALA A 65 20.22 0.14 33.16
N GLY A 66 20.70 -1.09 33.29
CA GLY A 66 20.51 -1.93 34.48
C GLY A 66 19.07 -2.43 34.68
N VAL A 67 18.21 -2.36 33.66
CA VAL A 67 16.81 -2.80 33.74
C VAL A 67 16.70 -4.34 33.76
N TYR A 68 17.65 -5.02 33.12
CA TYR A 68 17.73 -6.47 33.09
C TYR A 68 19.08 -6.95 33.59
N ALA A 69 19.10 -8.11 34.24
CA ALA A 69 20.32 -8.88 34.43
C ALA A 69 20.72 -9.47 33.08
N CYS A 70 21.61 -8.75 32.43
CA CYS A 70 22.40 -9.19 31.29
C CYS A 70 23.85 -9.34 31.80
#